data_AF-A0A239LXS8-F1
#
_entry.id   AF-A0A239LXS8-F1
#
_cell.length_a   1.000
_cell.length_b   1.000
_cell.length_c   1.000
_cell.angle_alpha   90.00
_cell.angle_beta   90.00
_cell.angle_gamma   90.00
#
_symmetry.space_group_name_H-M   'P 1'
#
loop_
_entity.id
_entity.type
_entity.pdbx_description
1 polymer ?
#
loop_
_entity_poly.entity_id
_entity_poly.type
_entity_poly.pdbx_seq_one_letter_code
_entity_poly.pdbx_strand_id
1 'polypeptide(L)'
;MQPPETTQYDAQIVMNAVNAAWETWRPETRADRDAVLLELEEVLTSPHFCNSKRYPALLRYIVESTLSDRVEHLKERTLGIEVFQRPPSYDTNTDTVVRYTAGEVRKRLSLYYHEHGRKARIQISLPAGSYVPEFLRAVDEPAEEPAPAPAVHAESETALYLEMVPQFAAAAPIAPVAPAAPVFVLPWLRRRWLAYAVAVLLVLLAGLGWRYHAVTRPTAMDEFWSPILRDHEQTLVLAGGVYFKPTNFSGVQTAGKDVEYPFVSMQQALALAKVSGNLERAGASYQMQPSASTALTDMRERPVVSIGGYNNDWTIRLTQPLRFSFAPTGTARIVDREHPETALARDTSIPYSSADDYALVARFRDRNTDSVVLVLAGLGRNGTEAAAQFVTSPHYMQLLRDQVGGDLAKKNVEVVLKVGVIEGKTGAPAVLSVHVW
;
A
#
# COMPACT_ATOMS: atom_id res chain seq x y z
N MET A 1 24.06 -13.92 -40.80
CA MET A 1 22.58 -13.90 -40.86
C MET A 1 22.09 -14.43 -39.53
N GLN A 2 21.61 -13.53 -38.68
CA GLN A 2 21.21 -13.77 -37.30
C GLN A 2 20.03 -12.83 -37.05
N PRO A 3 18.89 -13.30 -36.49
CA PRO A 3 17.69 -12.48 -36.32
C PRO A 3 17.81 -11.57 -35.10
N PRO A 4 17.12 -10.41 -35.05
CA PRO A 4 17.22 -9.49 -33.91
C PRO A 4 16.33 -9.93 -32.73
N GLU A 5 16.89 -9.82 -31.53
CA GLU A 5 16.26 -10.00 -30.23
C GLU A 5 15.29 -8.86 -29.93
N THR A 6 14.03 -9.19 -29.69
CA THR A 6 13.03 -8.35 -29.03
C THR A 6 13.00 -8.67 -27.54
N THR A 7 13.35 -7.72 -26.66
CA THR A 7 12.65 -7.54 -25.37
C THR A 7 12.96 -6.18 -24.72
N GLN A 8 11.95 -5.59 -24.07
CA GLN A 8 12.07 -4.79 -22.84
C GLN A 8 12.17 -3.25 -22.96
N TYR A 9 11.33 -2.63 -23.80
CA TYR A 9 10.99 -1.19 -23.70
C TYR A 9 9.49 -0.91 -23.45
N ASP A 10 8.64 -1.93 -23.36
CA ASP A 10 7.17 -1.82 -23.30
C ASP A 10 6.55 -1.63 -21.90
N ALA A 11 7.32 -1.22 -20.89
CA ALA A 11 6.78 -0.93 -19.55
C ALA A 11 6.68 0.58 -19.23
N GLN A 12 7.01 1.46 -20.19
CA GLN A 12 7.06 2.92 -19.98
C GLN A 12 5.68 3.61 -20.11
N ILE A 13 4.59 2.91 -20.45
CA ILE A 13 3.31 3.57 -20.78
C ILE A 13 2.14 2.85 -20.08
N VAL A 14 2.14 2.79 -18.74
CA VAL A 14 0.91 2.55 -17.98
C VAL A 14 0.91 3.37 -16.70
N MET A 15 0.77 4.69 -16.84
CA MET A 15 0.09 5.54 -15.86
C MET A 15 -0.48 6.78 -16.56
N ASN A 16 -1.34 6.56 -17.56
CA ASN A 16 -2.11 7.62 -18.20
C ASN A 16 -3.19 8.12 -17.24
N ALA A 17 -2.91 9.24 -16.56
CA ALA A 17 -3.93 10.18 -16.14
C ALA A 17 -4.26 11.09 -17.35
N VAL A 18 -5.54 11.07 -17.73
CA VAL A 18 -6.24 11.82 -18.79
C VAL A 18 -5.61 13.18 -19.20
N ASN A 19 -5.06 13.21 -20.42
CA ASN A 19 -4.84 14.30 -21.38
C ASN A 19 -4.41 15.69 -20.87
N ALA A 20 -3.12 15.80 -20.54
CA ALA A 20 -2.28 16.95 -20.91
C ALA A 20 -0.88 16.38 -21.22
N ALA A 21 -0.34 16.63 -22.41
CA ALA A 21 1.05 16.25 -22.71
C ALA A 21 1.96 17.19 -21.91
N TRP A 22 2.68 16.66 -20.92
CA TRP A 22 3.61 17.45 -20.11
C TRP A 22 5.01 17.37 -20.72
N GLU A 23 5.64 18.52 -20.97
CA GLU A 23 7.02 18.60 -21.42
C GLU A 23 7.92 19.14 -20.31
N THR A 24 9.07 18.49 -20.10
CA THR A 24 10.12 19.01 -19.21
C THR A 24 10.76 20.23 -19.85
N TRP A 25 10.68 21.36 -19.16
CA TRP A 25 11.11 22.65 -19.68
C TRP A 25 12.03 23.37 -18.69
N ARG A 26 12.94 24.19 -19.24
CA ARG A 26 13.87 25.01 -18.45
C ARG A 26 13.40 26.47 -18.47
N PRO A 27 13.12 27.08 -17.31
CA PRO A 27 12.67 28.46 -17.24
C PRO A 27 13.83 29.43 -17.53
N GLU A 28 13.85 30.01 -18.73
CA GLU A 28 14.92 30.90 -19.19
C GLU A 28 14.61 32.38 -18.96
N THR A 29 13.35 32.79 -19.09
CA THR A 29 12.95 34.19 -18.94
C THR A 29 12.54 34.54 -17.51
N ARG A 30 12.48 35.84 -17.20
CA ARG A 30 11.96 36.30 -15.90
C ARG A 30 10.50 35.88 -15.67
N ALA A 31 9.68 35.96 -16.72
CA ALA A 31 8.27 35.55 -16.65
C ALA A 31 8.11 34.06 -16.32
N ASP A 32 9.01 33.24 -16.84
CA ASP A 32 9.05 31.80 -16.58
C ASP A 32 9.40 31.47 -15.12
N ARG A 33 10.43 32.16 -14.60
CA ARG A 33 10.83 32.05 -13.20
C ARG A 33 9.71 32.49 -12.26
N ASP A 34 9.05 33.61 -12.58
CA ASP A 34 7.93 34.13 -11.80
C ASP A 34 6.74 33.15 -11.80
N ALA A 35 6.47 32.48 -12.93
CA ALA A 35 5.41 31.49 -13.03
C ALA A 35 5.68 30.23 -12.20
N VAL A 36 6.92 29.75 -12.17
CA VAL A 36 7.34 28.63 -11.29
C VAL A 36 7.24 29.02 -9.81
N LEU A 37 7.60 30.25 -9.45
CA LEU A 37 7.49 30.73 -8.07
C LEU A 37 6.03 30.88 -7.62
N LEU A 38 5.13 31.29 -8.52
CA LEU A 38 3.70 31.35 -8.23
C LEU A 38 3.14 29.95 -7.96
N GLU A 39 3.47 28.99 -8.82
CA GLU A 39 3.10 27.58 -8.62
C GLU A 39 3.66 27.03 -7.30
N LEU A 40 4.90 27.37 -6.96
CA LEU A 40 5.50 27.00 -5.67
C LEU A 40 4.65 27.55 -4.50
N GLU A 41 4.23 28.82 -4.51
CA GLU A 41 3.41 29.36 -3.42
C GLU A 41 2.03 28.67 -3.32
N GLU A 42 1.41 28.33 -4.45
CA GLU A 42 0.16 27.56 -4.45
C GLU A 42 0.34 26.17 -3.83
N VAL A 43 1.42 25.47 -4.19
CA VAL A 43 1.77 24.17 -3.60
C VAL A 43 2.01 24.32 -2.10
N LEU A 44 2.75 25.35 -1.66
CA LEU A 44 3.13 25.54 -0.26
C LEU A 44 1.98 25.96 0.65
N THR A 45 0.97 26.65 0.12
CA THR A 45 -0.25 27.02 0.85
C THR A 45 -1.27 25.89 0.93
N SER A 46 -1.09 24.82 0.15
CA SER A 46 -1.98 23.65 0.18
C SER A 46 -1.95 22.89 1.51
N PRO A 47 -3.03 22.16 1.86
CA PRO A 47 -3.10 21.33 3.08
C PRO A 47 -1.96 20.31 3.21
N HIS A 48 -1.39 19.88 2.08
CA HIS A 48 -0.29 18.92 2.00
C HIS A 48 1.03 19.49 2.51
N PHE A 49 1.22 20.82 2.47
CA PHE A 49 2.48 21.48 2.81
C PHE A 49 2.38 22.44 3.99
N CYS A 50 1.26 23.15 4.16
CA CYS A 50 1.13 24.26 5.12
C CYS A 50 1.28 23.85 6.60
N ASN A 51 0.96 22.59 6.93
CA ASN A 51 1.01 22.05 8.29
C ASN A 51 2.43 21.67 8.77
N SER A 52 3.47 21.86 7.96
CA SER A 52 4.86 21.53 8.29
C SER A 52 5.79 22.70 8.10
N LYS A 53 6.78 22.84 8.99
CA LYS A 53 7.87 23.81 8.79
C LYS A 53 8.97 23.29 7.87
N ARG A 54 9.14 21.97 7.77
CA ARG A 54 10.31 21.33 7.13
C ARG A 54 10.12 21.08 5.63
N TYR A 55 8.93 20.67 5.19
CA TYR A 55 8.70 20.36 3.77
C TYR A 55 8.64 21.63 2.92
N PRO A 56 7.96 22.72 3.36
CA PRO A 56 8.04 23.99 2.65
C PRO A 56 9.44 24.56 2.56
N ALA A 57 10.21 24.48 3.65
CA ALA A 57 11.59 24.98 3.66
C ALA A 57 12.48 24.25 2.64
N LEU A 58 12.39 22.92 2.56
CA LEU A 58 13.16 22.15 1.58
C LEU A 58 12.70 22.44 0.15
N LEU A 59 11.39 22.36 -0.13
CA LEU A 59 10.86 22.55 -1.49
C LEU A 59 11.16 23.96 -2.01
N ARG A 60 10.99 24.97 -1.17
CA ARG A 60 11.33 26.37 -1.50
C ARG A 60 12.80 26.50 -1.86
N TYR A 61 13.68 26.01 -0.98
CA TYR A 61 15.12 26.15 -1.16
C TYR A 61 15.60 25.49 -2.46
N ILE A 62 15.13 24.27 -2.78
CA ILE A 62 15.59 23.56 -3.99
C ILE A 62 15.06 24.21 -5.28
N VAL A 63 13.83 24.75 -5.27
CA VAL A 63 13.26 25.44 -6.42
C VAL A 63 13.98 26.77 -6.65
N GLU A 64 14.11 27.60 -5.62
CA GLU A 64 14.80 28.90 -5.72
C GLU A 64 16.27 28.74 -6.13
N SER A 65 16.96 27.72 -5.61
CA SER A 65 18.35 27.43 -5.99
C SER A 65 18.47 26.96 -7.44
N THR A 66 17.52 26.18 -7.93
CA THR A 66 17.48 25.72 -9.33
C THR A 66 17.18 26.88 -10.28
N LEU A 67 16.23 27.75 -9.93
CA LEU A 67 15.93 28.96 -10.71
C LEU A 67 17.08 29.99 -10.68
N SER A 68 17.96 29.92 -9.68
CA SER A 68 19.16 30.77 -9.57
C SER A 68 20.41 30.14 -10.20
N ASP A 69 20.27 29.02 -10.91
CA ASP A 69 21.37 28.27 -11.54
C ASP A 69 22.44 27.78 -10.54
N ARG A 70 22.08 27.58 -9.26
CA ARG A 70 22.95 27.11 -8.16
C ARG A 70 22.75 25.61 -7.87
N VAL A 71 22.70 24.80 -8.92
CA VAL A 71 22.37 23.36 -8.82
C VAL A 71 23.47 22.59 -8.05
N GLU A 72 24.70 23.07 -8.07
CA GLU A 72 25.85 22.54 -7.34
C GLU A 72 25.70 22.58 -5.81
N HIS A 73 24.83 23.45 -5.30
CA HIS A 73 24.46 23.54 -3.88
C HIS A 73 23.40 22.51 -3.48
N LEU A 74 22.78 21.81 -4.43
CA LEU A 74 21.73 20.81 -4.16
C LEU A 74 22.30 19.43 -3.82
N LYS A 75 23.40 19.40 -3.05
CA LYS A 75 23.99 18.18 -2.51
C LYS A 75 23.40 17.90 -1.13
N GLU A 76 23.30 16.61 -0.76
CA GLU A 76 22.73 16.18 0.52
C GLU A 76 23.37 16.93 1.70
N ARG A 77 24.72 17.00 1.72
CA ARG A 77 25.46 17.68 2.79
C ARG A 77 25.05 19.16 2.92
N THR A 78 25.06 19.90 1.82
CA THR A 78 24.73 21.32 1.76
C THR A 78 23.30 21.59 2.22
N LEU A 79 22.34 20.78 1.75
CA LEU A 79 20.94 20.88 2.17
C LEU A 79 20.76 20.66 3.68
N GLY A 80 21.47 19.71 4.28
CA GLY A 80 21.42 19.53 5.73
C GLY A 80 21.95 20.73 6.52
N ILE A 81 22.99 21.39 6.02
CA ILE A 81 23.55 22.58 6.68
C ILE A 81 22.61 23.77 6.49
N GLU A 82 22.28 24.10 5.24
CA GLU A 82 21.58 25.35 4.90
C GLU A 82 20.08 25.30 5.24
N VAL A 83 19.41 24.16 5.02
CA VAL A 83 17.95 24.02 5.25
C VAL A 83 17.65 23.45 6.63
N PHE A 84 18.39 22.42 7.06
CA PHE A 84 18.11 21.71 8.32
C PHE A 84 19.01 22.15 9.48
N GLN A 85 19.85 23.16 9.29
CA GLN A 85 20.71 23.75 10.33
C GLN A 85 21.60 22.69 11.01
N ARG A 86 22.07 21.71 10.24
CA ARG A 86 23.02 20.70 10.73
C ARG A 86 24.43 21.29 10.80
N PRO A 87 25.24 20.89 11.80
CA PRO A 87 26.62 21.34 11.88
C PRO A 87 27.41 20.86 10.66
N PRO A 88 28.41 21.61 10.16
CA PRO A 88 29.19 21.19 8.98
C PRO A 88 29.88 19.83 9.11
N SER A 89 30.07 19.34 10.35
CA SER A 89 30.64 18.03 10.66
C SER A 89 29.66 16.86 10.62
N TYR A 90 28.37 17.10 10.35
CA TYR A 90 27.37 16.03 10.34
C TYR A 90 27.60 15.03 9.19
N ASP A 91 27.32 13.76 9.47
CA ASP A 91 27.46 12.68 8.50
C ASP A 91 26.10 12.34 7.88
N THR A 92 25.99 12.58 6.57
CA THR A 92 24.80 12.29 5.75
C THR A 92 24.43 10.81 5.73
N ASN A 93 25.36 9.90 6.02
CA ASN A 93 25.07 8.46 6.12
C ASN A 93 24.25 8.14 7.37
N THR A 94 24.58 8.79 8.50
CA THR A 94 23.92 8.58 9.80
C THR A 94 22.66 9.43 9.97
N ASP A 95 22.64 10.64 9.41
CA ASP A 95 21.50 11.56 9.49
C ASP A 95 20.78 11.67 8.15
N THR A 96 19.71 10.88 8.01
CA THR A 96 18.91 10.80 6.77
C THR A 96 17.90 11.95 6.63
N VAL A 97 18.00 13.03 7.42
CA VAL A 97 17.02 14.12 7.45
C VAL A 97 16.69 14.66 6.06
N VAL A 98 17.68 14.83 5.19
CA VAL A 98 17.51 15.36 3.83
C VAL A 98 16.85 14.31 2.92
N ARG A 99 17.38 13.07 2.88
CA ARG A 99 16.81 11.96 2.10
C ARG A 99 15.36 11.66 2.46
N TYR A 100 15.06 11.61 3.76
CA TYR A 100 13.71 11.40 4.27
C TYR A 100 12.77 12.54 3.88
N THR A 101 13.18 13.80 4.11
CA THR A 101 12.35 14.97 3.79
C THR A 101 12.11 15.09 2.29
N ALA A 102 13.11 14.82 1.45
CA ALA A 102 12.95 14.80 -0.01
C ALA A 102 11.98 13.70 -0.47
N GLY A 103 12.06 12.49 0.12
CA GLY A 103 11.09 11.43 -0.14
C GLY A 103 9.66 11.82 0.19
N GLU A 104 9.46 12.54 1.28
CA GLU A 104 8.15 13.02 1.72
C GLU A 104 7.62 14.17 0.85
N VAL A 105 8.49 15.10 0.43
CA VAL A 105 8.15 16.14 -0.55
C VAL A 105 7.66 15.53 -1.87
N ARG A 106 8.34 14.48 -2.38
CA ARG A 106 7.90 13.77 -3.61
C ARG A 106 6.49 13.22 -3.48
N LYS A 107 6.18 12.55 -2.37
CA LYS A 107 4.84 12.00 -2.11
C LYS A 107 3.78 13.10 -2.09
N ARG A 108 4.07 14.22 -1.40
CA ARG A 108 3.13 15.34 -1.28
C ARG A 108 2.92 16.08 -2.59
N LEU A 109 3.95 16.28 -3.40
CA LEU A 109 3.80 16.81 -4.77
C LEU A 109 2.90 15.88 -5.59
N SER A 110 3.12 14.56 -5.52
CA SER A 110 2.27 13.59 -6.23
C SER A 110 0.81 13.67 -5.79
N LEU A 111 0.52 13.80 -4.48
CA LEU A 111 -0.84 13.94 -3.96
C LEU A 111 -1.48 15.25 -4.38
N TYR A 112 -0.75 16.36 -4.25
CA TYR A 112 -1.21 17.69 -4.63
C TYR A 112 -1.65 17.73 -6.11
N TYR A 113 -0.77 17.28 -7.02
CA TYR A 113 -1.08 17.29 -8.46
C TYR A 113 -2.09 16.22 -8.88
N HIS A 114 -2.25 15.13 -8.12
CA HIS A 114 -3.34 14.18 -8.34
C HIS A 114 -4.71 14.82 -8.05
N GLU A 115 -4.81 15.61 -6.99
CA GLU A 115 -6.06 16.28 -6.59
C GLU A 115 -6.35 17.54 -7.41
N HIS A 116 -5.33 18.25 -7.90
CA HIS A 116 -5.43 19.55 -8.57
C HIS A 116 -5.16 19.51 -10.09
N GLY A 117 -4.90 18.32 -10.64
CA GLY A 117 -4.27 18.03 -11.95
C GLY A 117 -4.99 18.47 -13.23
N ARG A 118 -5.98 19.37 -13.16
CA ARG A 118 -6.60 20.02 -14.33
C ARG A 118 -6.48 21.55 -14.33
N LYS A 119 -5.95 22.17 -13.27
CA LYS A 119 -5.84 23.64 -13.16
C LYS A 119 -4.43 24.17 -13.29
N ALA A 120 -3.42 23.39 -12.88
CA ALA A 120 -2.03 23.82 -12.91
C ALA A 120 -1.51 23.82 -14.35
N ARG A 121 -0.94 24.94 -14.82
CA ARG A 121 -0.25 25.03 -16.13
C ARG A 121 1.23 24.66 -16.03
N ILE A 122 1.77 24.65 -14.82
CA ILE A 122 3.13 24.29 -14.46
C ILE A 122 3.05 23.23 -13.38
N GLN A 123 3.92 22.24 -13.44
CA GLN A 123 4.04 21.22 -12.40
C GLN A 123 5.49 21.13 -11.93
N ILE A 124 5.69 21.12 -10.61
CA ILE A 124 6.99 20.91 -9.98
C ILE A 124 7.15 19.41 -9.69
N SER A 125 8.13 18.79 -10.34
CA SER A 125 8.51 17.38 -10.13
C SER A 125 9.84 17.30 -9.38
N LEU A 126 10.01 16.29 -8.54
CA LEU A 126 11.29 16.01 -7.86
C LEU A 126 11.71 14.55 -8.13
N PRO A 127 12.60 14.30 -9.10
CA PRO A 127 13.00 12.94 -9.47
C PRO A 127 13.62 12.13 -8.32
N ALA A 128 13.49 10.80 -8.39
CA ALA A 128 14.14 9.91 -7.44
C ALA A 128 15.67 9.98 -7.59
N GLY A 129 16.39 10.00 -6.47
CA GLY A 129 17.86 10.09 -6.48
C GLY A 129 18.44 11.47 -6.77
N SER A 130 17.60 12.45 -7.14
CA SER A 130 18.00 13.85 -7.35
C SER A 130 17.37 14.77 -6.30
N TYR A 131 18.08 15.84 -5.94
CA TYR A 131 17.53 16.98 -5.19
C TYR A 131 17.21 18.17 -6.10
N VAL A 132 17.47 18.04 -7.40
CA VAL A 132 17.19 19.05 -8.42
C VAL A 132 15.75 18.84 -8.89
N PRO A 133 14.82 19.78 -8.65
CA PRO A 133 13.48 19.71 -9.21
C PRO A 133 13.50 19.90 -10.73
N GLU A 134 12.52 19.28 -11.39
CA GLU A 134 12.21 19.46 -12.80
C GLU A 134 10.89 20.21 -12.93
N PHE A 135 10.81 21.11 -13.91
CA PHE A 135 9.61 21.88 -14.18
C PHE A 135 8.94 21.32 -15.43
N LEU A 136 7.67 20.93 -15.29
CA LEU A 136 6.85 20.43 -16.37
C LEU A 136 5.87 21.53 -16.77
N ARG A 137 5.67 21.73 -18.07
CA ARG A 137 4.65 22.63 -18.61
C ARG A 137 3.67 21.83 -19.46
N ALA A 138 2.39 22.17 -19.36
CA ALA A 138 1.39 21.59 -20.26
C ALA A 138 1.66 22.06 -21.70
N VAL A 139 1.79 21.12 -22.61
CA VAL A 139 1.83 21.36 -24.06
C VAL A 139 0.40 21.59 -24.48
N ASP A 140 0.11 22.80 -24.96
CA ASP A 140 -1.16 23.08 -25.63
C ASP A 140 -1.20 22.24 -26.92
N GLU A 141 -1.99 21.15 -26.95
CA GLU A 141 -2.47 20.65 -28.24
C GLU A 141 -3.29 21.78 -28.88
N PRO A 142 -3.13 22.05 -30.20
CA PRO A 142 -3.97 23.01 -30.87
C PRO A 142 -5.42 22.58 -30.65
N ALA A 143 -6.19 23.46 -30.01
CA ALA A 143 -7.57 23.20 -29.65
C ALA A 143 -8.29 22.59 -30.85
N GLU A 144 -8.67 21.32 -30.72
CA GLU A 144 -9.60 20.71 -31.66
C GLU A 144 -10.91 21.47 -31.49
N GLU A 145 -11.09 22.42 -32.40
CA GLU A 145 -12.29 23.22 -32.58
C GLU A 145 -13.48 22.26 -32.61
N PRO A 146 -14.50 22.42 -31.74
CA PRO A 146 -15.70 21.61 -31.86
C PRO A 146 -16.34 21.92 -33.21
N ALA A 147 -16.31 20.94 -34.12
CA ALA A 147 -17.03 21.04 -35.38
C ALA A 147 -18.53 21.31 -35.10
N PRO A 148 -19.16 22.21 -35.86
CA PRO A 148 -20.49 22.71 -35.55
C PRO A 148 -21.54 21.65 -35.88
N ALA A 149 -22.32 21.24 -34.89
CA ALA A 149 -23.62 20.60 -35.15
C ALA A 149 -24.66 21.70 -35.41
N PRO A 150 -25.54 21.52 -36.42
CA PRO A 150 -26.22 22.61 -37.10
C PRO A 150 -27.29 23.29 -36.23
N ALA A 151 -27.27 24.62 -36.24
CA ALA A 151 -28.40 25.44 -35.88
C ALA A 151 -29.47 25.38 -36.98
N VAL A 152 -30.68 24.96 -36.64
CA VAL A 152 -31.90 25.50 -37.24
C VAL A 152 -32.93 25.66 -36.12
N HIS A 153 -33.09 26.92 -35.69
CA HIS A 153 -34.35 27.67 -35.48
C HIS A 153 -35.62 26.87 -35.09
N ALA A 154 -36.47 27.27 -34.15
CA ALA A 154 -36.72 28.61 -33.62
C ALA A 154 -37.53 28.52 -32.32
N GLU A 155 -37.29 29.51 -31.46
CA GLU A 155 -38.31 30.28 -30.73
C GLU A 155 -39.22 29.54 -29.73
N SER A 156 -38.88 29.71 -28.46
CA SER A 156 -39.88 29.84 -27.39
C SER A 156 -39.41 30.92 -26.41
N GLU A 157 -39.70 32.18 -26.76
CA GLU A 157 -39.58 33.31 -25.84
C GLU A 157 -40.57 33.14 -24.68
N THR A 158 -40.03 33.12 -23.46
CA THR A 158 -40.80 33.26 -22.23
C THR A 158 -40.56 34.67 -21.70
N ALA A 159 -41.46 35.60 -22.02
CA ALA A 159 -41.41 36.96 -21.51
C ALA A 159 -41.97 37.04 -20.09
N LEU A 160 -41.20 37.69 -19.21
CA LEU A 160 -41.54 38.02 -17.84
C LEU A 160 -42.31 39.36 -17.79
N TYR A 161 -43.29 39.43 -16.89
CA TYR A 161 -44.17 40.55 -16.53
C TYR A 161 -43.48 41.91 -16.32
N LEU A 162 -44.10 43.02 -16.79
CA LEU A 162 -44.68 44.08 -15.92
C LEU A 162 -45.49 45.14 -16.73
N GLU A 163 -46.70 45.42 -16.21
CA GLU A 163 -47.52 46.67 -16.23
C GLU A 163 -47.87 47.42 -17.54
N MET A 164 -49.17 47.50 -17.88
CA MET A 164 -50.05 48.68 -17.64
C MET A 164 -51.50 48.42 -18.11
N VAL A 165 -52.47 48.97 -17.38
CA VAL A 165 -53.95 48.92 -17.48
C VAL A 165 -54.46 50.24 -18.16
N PRO A 166 -55.75 50.54 -18.54
CA PRO A 166 -57.04 49.81 -18.74
C PRO A 166 -57.59 50.00 -20.21
N GLN A 167 -58.74 49.51 -20.70
CA GLN A 167 -60.14 49.91 -20.43
C GLN A 167 -61.13 49.07 -21.29
N PHE A 168 -62.26 48.73 -20.68
CA PHE A 168 -63.62 48.50 -21.21
C PHE A 168 -63.83 48.02 -22.67
N ALA A 169 -64.54 46.91 -22.85
CA ALA A 169 -65.98 46.94 -23.16
C ALA A 169 -66.52 45.61 -23.72
N ALA A 170 -67.78 45.35 -23.35
CA ALA A 170 -68.81 44.60 -24.08
C ALA A 170 -68.81 43.06 -24.04
N ALA A 171 -69.99 42.58 -23.66
CA ALA A 171 -70.37 41.21 -23.40
C ALA A 171 -70.90 40.44 -24.63
N ALA A 172 -70.96 39.11 -24.44
CA ALA A 172 -71.89 38.10 -25.00
C ALA A 172 -71.48 37.38 -26.31
N PRO A 173 -72.00 36.13 -26.56
CA PRO A 173 -72.29 35.03 -25.65
C PRO A 173 -71.63 33.69 -26.06
N ILE A 174 -71.63 32.71 -25.15
CA ILE A 174 -71.05 31.37 -25.28
C ILE A 174 -72.02 30.45 -26.05
N ALA A 175 -71.51 29.69 -27.03
CA ALA A 175 -72.19 28.54 -27.64
C ALA A 175 -71.67 27.23 -27.00
N PRO A 176 -72.52 26.21 -26.76
CA PRO A 176 -72.09 24.95 -26.14
C PRO A 176 -71.40 24.03 -27.16
N VAL A 177 -70.19 23.57 -26.84
CA VAL A 177 -69.48 22.50 -27.56
C VAL A 177 -69.88 21.15 -26.97
N ALA A 178 -70.22 20.21 -27.86
CA ALA A 178 -70.63 18.84 -27.57
C ALA A 178 -69.56 18.02 -26.80
N PRO A 179 -69.94 16.99 -26.02
CA PRO A 179 -68.99 16.21 -25.23
C PRO A 179 -68.13 15.29 -26.11
N ALA A 180 -66.82 15.24 -25.80
CA ALA A 180 -65.83 14.36 -26.41
C ALA A 180 -66.02 12.89 -26.00
N ALA A 181 -65.79 11.98 -26.95
CA ALA A 181 -65.84 10.54 -26.76
C ALA A 181 -64.70 10.03 -25.84
N PRO A 182 -64.90 8.92 -25.08
CA PRO A 182 -63.87 8.37 -24.23
C PRO A 182 -62.81 7.60 -25.03
N VAL A 183 -61.54 7.89 -24.78
CA VAL A 183 -60.40 7.13 -25.31
C VAL A 183 -60.24 5.86 -24.47
N PHE A 184 -60.57 4.69 -25.04
CA PHE A 184 -60.30 3.38 -24.46
C PHE A 184 -58.81 3.04 -24.56
N VAL A 185 -58.06 3.24 -23.47
CA VAL A 185 -56.70 2.69 -23.33
C VAL A 185 -56.77 1.25 -22.81
N LEU A 186 -56.51 0.27 -23.68
CA LEU A 186 -56.54 -1.16 -23.32
C LEU A 186 -55.45 -1.50 -22.27
N PRO A 187 -55.81 -1.90 -21.03
CA PRO A 187 -54.88 -2.09 -19.91
C PRO A 187 -53.99 -3.34 -20.00
N TRP A 188 -54.24 -4.25 -20.95
CA TRP A 188 -53.53 -5.54 -21.05
C TRP A 188 -52.10 -5.44 -21.62
N LEU A 189 -51.82 -4.50 -22.55
CA LEU A 189 -50.47 -4.31 -23.09
C LEU A 189 -49.53 -3.77 -21.99
N ARG A 190 -50.01 -2.84 -21.15
CA ARG A 190 -49.23 -2.31 -20.01
C ARG A 190 -48.82 -3.39 -19.02
N ARG A 191 -49.67 -4.39 -18.74
CA ARG A 191 -49.32 -5.51 -17.84
C ARG A 191 -48.23 -6.42 -18.41
N ARG A 192 -48.23 -6.66 -19.73
CA ARG A 192 -47.17 -7.46 -20.38
C ARG A 192 -45.83 -6.74 -20.37
N TRP A 193 -45.81 -5.44 -20.68
CA TRP A 193 -44.59 -4.62 -20.59
C TRP A 193 -44.05 -4.51 -19.15
N LEU A 194 -44.94 -4.43 -18.15
CA LEU A 194 -44.53 -4.47 -16.74
C LEU A 194 -43.90 -5.81 -16.36
N ALA A 195 -44.47 -6.93 -16.80
CA ALA A 195 -43.91 -8.26 -16.55
C ALA A 195 -42.53 -8.43 -17.22
N TYR A 196 -42.35 -7.92 -18.44
CA TYR A 196 -41.04 -7.89 -19.11
C TYR A 196 -40.02 -7.03 -18.36
N ALA A 197 -40.41 -5.84 -17.90
CA ALA A 197 -39.52 -4.96 -17.13
C ALA A 197 -39.08 -5.61 -15.81
N VAL A 198 -39.99 -6.29 -15.11
CA VAL A 198 -39.67 -7.04 -13.88
C VAL A 198 -38.73 -8.22 -14.17
N ALA A 199 -38.97 -8.97 -15.25
CA ALA A 199 -38.10 -10.08 -15.62
C ALA A 199 -36.67 -9.61 -15.96
N VAL A 200 -36.53 -8.50 -16.70
CA VAL A 200 -35.23 -7.90 -17.02
C VAL A 200 -34.52 -7.42 -15.75
N LEU A 201 -35.25 -6.78 -14.82
CA LEU A 201 -34.68 -6.35 -13.54
C LEU A 201 -34.17 -7.53 -12.72
N LEU A 202 -34.91 -8.64 -12.66
CA LEU A 202 -34.48 -9.84 -11.94
C LEU A 202 -33.23 -10.46 -12.57
N VAL A 203 -33.12 -10.50 -13.90
CA VAL A 203 -31.92 -10.98 -14.59
C VAL A 203 -30.73 -10.06 -14.33
N LEU A 204 -30.93 -8.73 -14.33
CA LEU A 204 -29.88 -7.78 -13.99
C LEU A 204 -29.43 -7.95 -12.53
N LEU A 205 -30.35 -8.08 -11.57
CA LEU A 205 -30.03 -8.31 -10.16
C LEU A 205 -29.32 -9.65 -9.96
N ALA A 206 -29.74 -10.70 -10.67
CA ALA A 206 -29.06 -11.99 -10.65
C ALA A 206 -27.65 -11.90 -11.27
N GLY A 207 -27.49 -11.15 -12.36
CA GLY A 207 -26.19 -10.90 -13.00
C GLY A 207 -25.26 -10.06 -12.12
N LEU A 208 -25.79 -9.01 -11.46
CA LEU A 208 -25.07 -8.22 -10.46
C LEU A 208 -24.68 -9.08 -9.25
N GLY A 209 -25.59 -9.92 -8.75
CA GLY A 209 -25.34 -10.85 -7.66
C GLY A 209 -24.27 -11.89 -8.02
N TRP A 210 -24.33 -12.46 -9.21
CA TRP A 210 -23.33 -13.41 -9.68
C TRP A 210 -21.97 -12.73 -9.91
N ARG A 211 -21.93 -11.55 -10.52
CA ARG A 211 -20.70 -10.77 -10.68
C ARG A 211 -20.11 -10.39 -9.33
N TYR A 212 -20.94 -9.93 -8.39
CA TYR A 212 -20.51 -9.64 -7.03
C TYR A 212 -19.91 -10.89 -6.39
N HIS A 213 -20.58 -12.04 -6.47
CA HIS A 213 -20.10 -13.28 -5.86
C HIS A 213 -18.88 -13.88 -6.56
N ALA A 214 -18.73 -13.69 -7.87
CA ALA A 214 -17.56 -14.13 -8.63
C ALA A 214 -16.33 -13.25 -8.36
N VAL A 215 -16.53 -11.94 -8.18
CA VAL A 215 -15.46 -10.97 -7.85
C VAL A 215 -15.08 -11.02 -6.37
N THR A 216 -16.00 -11.41 -5.48
CA THR A 216 -15.76 -11.46 -4.02
C THR A 216 -15.32 -12.83 -3.50
N ARG A 217 -14.92 -13.77 -4.36
CA ARG A 217 -14.36 -15.04 -3.88
C ARG A 217 -13.06 -14.75 -3.11
N PRO A 218 -12.97 -15.11 -1.82
CA PRO A 218 -11.77 -14.85 -1.05
C PRO A 218 -10.59 -15.56 -1.70
N THR A 219 -9.47 -14.84 -1.81
CA THR A 219 -8.22 -15.43 -2.28
C THR A 219 -7.67 -16.37 -1.20
N ALA A 220 -6.74 -17.25 -1.57
CA ALA A 220 -6.07 -18.10 -0.58
C ALA A 220 -5.38 -17.28 0.52
N MET A 221 -4.86 -16.10 0.16
CA MET A 221 -4.27 -15.17 1.11
C MET A 221 -5.33 -14.57 2.04
N ASP A 222 -6.50 -14.17 1.52
CA ASP A 222 -7.61 -13.66 2.35
C ASP A 222 -8.11 -14.74 3.33
N GLU A 223 -8.26 -15.98 2.87
CA GLU A 223 -8.65 -17.11 3.73
C GLU A 223 -7.61 -17.31 4.86
N PHE A 224 -6.31 -17.31 4.53
CA PHE A 224 -5.23 -17.48 5.50
C PHE A 224 -5.13 -16.33 6.51
N TRP A 225 -5.30 -15.08 6.09
CA TRP A 225 -5.20 -13.94 7.00
C TRP A 225 -6.50 -13.63 7.74
N SER A 226 -7.65 -14.11 7.26
CA SER A 226 -8.95 -13.74 7.83
C SER A 226 -9.08 -13.95 9.35
N PRO A 227 -8.54 -15.00 10.00
CA PRO A 227 -8.69 -15.15 11.45
C PRO A 227 -7.86 -14.15 12.27
N ILE A 228 -6.85 -13.53 11.67
CA ILE A 228 -6.05 -12.46 12.29
C ILE A 228 -6.73 -11.10 12.06
N LEU A 229 -7.43 -10.95 10.93
CA LEU A 229 -8.03 -9.69 10.50
C LEU A 229 -9.48 -9.49 10.98
N ARG A 230 -10.17 -10.54 11.48
CA ARG A 230 -11.56 -10.47 11.94
C ARG A 230 -11.66 -9.88 13.35
N ASP A 231 -12.68 -9.04 13.57
CA ASP A 231 -13.25 -8.64 14.87
C ASP A 231 -12.33 -7.94 15.91
N HIS A 232 -11.07 -7.64 15.59
CA HIS A 232 -10.14 -7.07 16.57
C HIS A 232 -9.62 -5.68 16.19
N GLU A 233 -9.64 -4.76 17.15
CA GLU A 233 -9.25 -3.35 16.93
C GLU A 233 -7.75 -3.19 16.62
N GLN A 234 -6.86 -4.07 17.10
CA GLN A 234 -5.41 -3.96 16.89
C GLN A 234 -4.67 -5.31 16.98
N THR A 235 -3.93 -5.67 15.93
CA THR A 235 -3.03 -6.84 15.88
C THR A 235 -1.70 -6.54 16.57
N LEU A 236 -1.22 -7.42 17.44
CA LEU A 236 0.10 -7.29 18.07
C LEU A 236 1.17 -7.98 17.21
N VAL A 237 2.17 -7.23 16.73
CA VAL A 237 3.30 -7.76 15.97
C VAL A 237 4.52 -7.84 16.87
N LEU A 238 4.96 -9.05 17.19
CA LEU A 238 6.10 -9.33 18.04
C LEU A 238 7.37 -9.53 17.21
N ALA A 239 8.29 -8.59 17.34
CA ALA A 239 9.59 -8.66 16.67
C ALA A 239 10.62 -9.36 17.56
N GLY A 240 11.23 -10.42 17.03
CA GLY A 240 12.41 -11.03 17.63
C GLY A 240 13.60 -10.08 17.62
N GLY A 241 14.47 -10.21 18.62
CA GLY A 241 15.64 -9.35 18.80
C GLY A 241 16.86 -10.17 19.21
N VAL A 242 18.03 -9.80 18.70
CA VAL A 242 19.31 -10.39 19.12
C VAL A 242 20.02 -9.41 20.04
N TYR A 243 20.45 -9.89 21.20
CA TYR A 243 21.27 -9.10 22.13
C TYR A 243 22.74 -9.40 21.88
N PHE A 244 23.50 -8.40 21.44
CA PHE A 244 24.96 -8.53 21.36
C PHE A 244 25.58 -8.11 22.68
N LYS A 245 26.52 -8.92 23.19
CA LYS A 245 27.48 -8.47 24.22
C LYS A 245 28.53 -7.61 23.52
N PRO A 246 28.54 -6.27 23.70
CA PRO A 246 29.42 -5.41 22.93
C PRO A 246 30.87 -5.61 23.39
N THR A 247 31.80 -5.92 22.47
CA THR A 247 33.25 -5.91 22.77
C THR A 247 33.94 -4.62 22.36
N ASN A 248 33.27 -3.72 21.62
CA ASN A 248 33.71 -2.34 21.34
C ASN A 248 32.49 -1.46 21.04
N PHE A 249 32.45 -0.25 21.59
CA PHE A 249 31.36 0.74 21.48
C PHE A 249 31.76 1.95 20.63
N SER A 250 30.87 2.41 19.74
CA SER A 250 30.72 3.81 19.26
C SER A 250 29.41 3.94 18.45
N GLY A 251 28.65 5.06 18.43
CA GLY A 251 29.09 6.43 18.73
C GLY A 251 28.03 7.52 18.99
N VAL A 252 26.80 7.21 19.45
CA VAL A 252 25.86 8.21 20.01
C VAL A 252 24.82 7.49 20.89
N GLN A 253 24.85 7.73 22.19
CA GLN A 253 24.26 6.90 23.24
C GLN A 253 23.06 7.62 23.90
N THR A 254 21.97 6.92 24.27
CA THR A 254 21.07 7.38 25.36
C THR A 254 20.99 6.36 26.50
N ALA A 255 21.73 6.69 27.56
CA ALA A 255 21.62 6.33 28.98
C ALA A 255 21.62 4.86 29.44
N GLY A 256 22.72 4.47 30.10
CA GLY A 256 22.73 3.46 31.17
C GLY A 256 23.56 2.21 30.88
N LYS A 257 24.30 1.73 31.89
CA LYS A 257 25.20 0.57 31.84
C LYS A 257 24.48 -0.78 31.85
N ASP A 258 23.14 -0.77 31.80
CA ASP A 258 22.29 -1.91 32.16
C ASP A 258 21.12 -2.14 31.17
N VAL A 259 21.10 -1.48 30.01
CA VAL A 259 20.03 -1.65 29.01
C VAL A 259 20.54 -2.47 27.83
N GLU A 260 20.09 -3.72 27.73
CA GLU A 260 20.32 -4.56 26.55
C GLU A 260 19.40 -4.08 25.41
N TYR A 261 19.97 -3.60 24.31
CA TYR A 261 19.22 -3.21 23.12
C TYR A 261 19.11 -4.40 22.15
N PRO A 262 17.88 -4.78 21.75
CA PRO A 262 17.71 -5.81 20.73
C PRO A 262 18.09 -5.27 19.35
N PHE A 263 18.88 -6.04 18.62
CA PHE A 263 19.23 -5.77 17.23
C PHE A 263 18.36 -6.62 16.30
N VAL A 264 17.93 -6.02 15.19
CA VAL A 264 17.23 -6.70 14.11
C VAL A 264 18.13 -6.75 12.87
N SER A 265 18.18 -7.91 12.21
CA SER A 265 18.84 -8.03 10.91
C SER A 265 18.01 -7.39 9.80
N MET A 266 18.64 -7.00 8.69
CA MET A 266 17.92 -6.48 7.51
C MET A 266 16.79 -7.41 7.03
N GLN A 267 17.01 -8.72 7.02
CA GLN A 267 16.01 -9.73 6.66
C GLN A 267 14.77 -9.72 7.57
N GLN A 268 14.97 -9.43 8.87
CA GLN A 268 13.87 -9.28 9.82
C GLN A 268 13.13 -7.96 9.61
N ALA A 269 13.84 -6.87 9.32
CA ALA A 269 13.22 -5.61 8.96
C ALA A 269 12.36 -5.74 7.69
N LEU A 270 12.83 -6.50 6.68
CA LEU A 270 12.06 -6.82 5.48
C LEU A 270 10.84 -7.69 5.78
N ALA A 271 10.97 -8.68 6.67
CA ALA A 271 9.85 -9.50 7.13
C ALA A 271 8.77 -8.65 7.82
N LEU A 272 9.18 -7.78 8.77
CA LEU A 272 8.32 -6.83 9.46
C LEU A 272 7.61 -5.92 8.46
N ALA A 273 8.33 -5.28 7.54
CA ALA A 273 7.76 -4.39 6.54
C ALA A 273 6.74 -5.08 5.63
N LYS A 274 7.00 -6.33 5.21
CA LYS A 274 6.06 -7.12 4.40
C LYS A 274 4.77 -7.43 5.17
N VAL A 275 4.90 -7.86 6.42
CA VAL A 275 3.76 -8.18 7.29
C VAL A 275 2.95 -6.94 7.61
N SER A 276 3.59 -5.86 8.05
CA SER A 276 2.95 -4.57 8.32
C SER A 276 2.21 -4.04 7.09
N GLY A 277 2.87 -4.03 5.93
CA GLY A 277 2.22 -3.61 4.69
C GLY A 277 1.06 -4.51 4.26
N ASN A 278 1.08 -5.79 4.63
CA ASN A 278 -0.06 -6.69 4.40
C ASN A 278 -1.23 -6.39 5.34
N LEU A 279 -0.97 -6.16 6.62
CA LEU A 279 -1.98 -5.79 7.62
C LEU A 279 -2.64 -4.45 7.24
N GLU A 280 -1.84 -3.44 6.87
CA GLU A 280 -2.33 -2.13 6.45
C GLU A 280 -3.18 -2.20 5.19
N ARG A 281 -2.76 -2.97 4.18
CA ARG A 281 -3.54 -3.19 2.96
C ARG A 281 -4.88 -3.88 3.24
N ALA A 282 -4.93 -4.72 4.26
CA ALA A 282 -6.16 -5.36 4.72
C ALA A 282 -7.03 -4.45 5.62
N GLY A 283 -6.60 -3.21 5.89
CA GLY A 283 -7.31 -2.27 6.75
C GLY A 283 -7.17 -2.54 8.24
N ALA A 284 -6.26 -3.44 8.65
CA ALA A 284 -6.04 -3.76 10.05
C ALA A 284 -5.05 -2.79 10.71
N SER A 285 -5.36 -2.36 11.93
CA SER A 285 -4.41 -1.64 12.76
C SER A 285 -3.46 -2.62 13.47
N TYR A 286 -2.21 -2.22 13.71
CA TYR A 286 -1.25 -3.05 14.41
C TYR A 286 -0.37 -2.24 15.36
N GLN A 287 0.17 -2.93 16.37
CA GLN A 287 1.20 -2.40 17.27
C GLN A 287 2.43 -3.28 17.19
N MET A 288 3.60 -2.69 16.96
CA MET A 288 4.87 -3.41 17.03
C MET A 288 5.43 -3.39 18.46
N GLN A 289 5.86 -4.54 18.96
CA GLN A 289 6.54 -4.67 20.24
C GLN A 289 7.74 -5.64 20.15
N PRO A 290 8.85 -5.37 20.88
CA PRO A 290 9.93 -6.33 21.02
C PRO A 290 9.49 -7.53 21.86
N SER A 291 9.78 -8.75 21.40
CA SER A 291 9.35 -9.98 22.07
C SER A 291 9.81 -10.07 23.54
N ALA A 292 11.00 -9.56 23.84
CA ALA A 292 11.62 -9.65 25.16
C ALA A 292 10.96 -8.75 26.21
N SER A 293 10.28 -7.67 25.79
CA SER A 293 9.57 -6.74 26.69
C SER A 293 8.07 -6.98 26.77
N THR A 294 7.52 -7.88 25.95
CA THR A 294 6.07 -8.17 25.91
C THR A 294 5.69 -9.17 26.99
N ALA A 295 4.65 -8.86 27.76
CA ALA A 295 4.09 -9.76 28.76
C ALA A 295 2.97 -10.64 28.17
N LEU A 296 2.71 -11.80 28.79
CA LEU A 296 1.62 -12.70 28.36
C LEU A 296 0.25 -11.99 28.34
N THR A 297 0.04 -11.06 29.27
CA THR A 297 -1.19 -10.27 29.39
C THR A 297 -1.45 -9.38 28.18
N ASP A 298 -0.39 -8.91 27.52
CA ASP A 298 -0.50 -8.05 26.33
C ASP A 298 -0.99 -8.83 25.11
N MET A 299 -0.82 -10.15 25.13
CA MET A 299 -1.22 -11.06 24.07
C MET A 299 -2.63 -11.63 24.23
N ARG A 300 -3.31 -11.38 25.36
CA ARG A 300 -4.66 -11.92 25.60
C ARG A 300 -5.69 -11.18 24.75
N GLU A 301 -6.66 -11.95 24.26
CA GLU A 301 -7.86 -11.45 23.55
C GLU A 301 -7.56 -10.58 22.32
N ARG A 302 -6.37 -10.72 21.70
CA ARG A 302 -6.01 -9.99 20.48
C ARG A 302 -5.10 -10.82 19.56
N PRO A 303 -5.19 -10.69 18.23
CA PRO A 303 -4.35 -11.44 17.31
C PRO A 303 -2.87 -11.10 17.50
N VAL A 304 -2.01 -12.13 17.42
CA VAL A 304 -0.57 -11.99 17.58
C VAL A 304 0.16 -12.51 16.34
N VAL A 305 1.02 -11.69 15.76
CA VAL A 305 1.95 -12.11 14.71
C VAL A 305 3.37 -12.11 15.26
N SER A 306 3.93 -13.29 15.48
CA SER A 306 5.29 -13.47 15.99
C SER A 306 6.28 -13.66 14.85
N ILE A 307 7.29 -12.79 14.77
CA ILE A 307 8.33 -12.85 13.74
C ILE A 307 9.67 -13.17 14.39
N GLY A 308 10.34 -14.21 13.90
CA GLY A 308 11.61 -14.70 14.42
C GLY A 308 11.47 -16.01 15.21
N GLY A 309 12.52 -16.84 15.17
CA GLY A 309 12.61 -18.14 15.84
C GLY A 309 13.30 -18.04 17.20
N TYR A 310 14.55 -18.49 17.28
CA TYR A 310 15.34 -18.49 18.53
C TYR A 310 15.63 -17.11 19.13
N ASN A 311 15.42 -16.04 18.37
CA ASN A 311 15.52 -14.67 18.86
C ASN A 311 14.16 -14.11 19.32
N ASN A 312 13.14 -14.96 19.48
CA ASN A 312 11.82 -14.61 19.93
C ASN A 312 11.29 -15.66 20.92
N ASP A 313 11.33 -15.34 22.21
CA ASP A 313 10.94 -16.26 23.28
C ASP A 313 9.47 -16.70 23.18
N TRP A 314 8.59 -15.82 22.70
CA TRP A 314 7.19 -16.14 22.49
C TRP A 314 7.01 -17.18 21.39
N THR A 315 7.75 -17.09 20.28
CA THR A 315 7.75 -18.12 19.24
C THR A 315 8.11 -19.49 19.82
N ILE A 316 9.19 -19.59 20.60
CA ILE A 316 9.62 -20.88 21.19
C ILE A 316 8.53 -21.42 22.13
N ARG A 317 7.98 -20.58 23.00
CA ARG A 317 6.95 -21.00 23.98
C ARG A 317 5.63 -21.40 23.33
N LEU A 318 5.13 -20.62 22.39
CA LEU A 318 3.83 -20.83 21.75
C LEU A 318 3.83 -22.02 20.79
N THR A 319 4.98 -22.37 20.22
CA THR A 319 5.10 -23.51 19.30
C THR A 319 5.39 -24.84 20.00
N GLN A 320 5.84 -24.87 21.26
CA GLN A 320 6.12 -26.12 21.99
C GLN A 320 5.02 -27.19 21.97
N PRO A 321 3.72 -26.86 22.12
CA PRO A 321 2.67 -27.89 22.10
C PRO A 321 2.32 -28.38 20.70
N LEU A 322 2.80 -27.72 19.64
CA LEU A 322 2.51 -28.03 18.24
C LEU A 322 3.24 -29.29 17.76
N ARG A 323 2.86 -29.80 16.57
CA ARG A 323 3.55 -30.93 15.94
C ARG A 323 4.96 -30.50 15.52
N PHE A 324 5.07 -29.41 14.78
CA PHE A 324 6.34 -28.80 14.42
C PHE A 324 6.69 -27.70 15.43
N SER A 325 7.87 -27.81 16.03
CA SER A 325 8.32 -26.84 17.04
C SER A 325 9.82 -26.62 16.97
N PHE A 326 10.29 -25.52 17.57
CA PHE A 326 11.72 -25.30 17.75
C PHE A 326 12.22 -26.07 18.96
N ALA A 327 13.33 -26.80 18.83
CA ALA A 327 13.94 -27.46 19.97
C ALA A 327 14.36 -26.40 21.02
N PRO A 328 13.88 -26.49 22.28
CA PRO A 328 14.09 -25.44 23.27
C PRO A 328 15.55 -25.36 23.77
N THR A 329 16.32 -26.44 23.60
CA THR A 329 17.71 -26.55 24.04
C THR A 329 18.56 -27.26 22.99
N GLY A 330 19.86 -27.01 23.04
CA GLY A 330 20.84 -27.60 22.12
C GLY A 330 20.94 -26.85 20.80
N THR A 331 21.34 -27.57 19.75
CA THR A 331 21.51 -27.02 18.41
C THR A 331 20.18 -26.55 17.84
N ALA A 332 20.17 -25.36 17.24
CA ALA A 332 18.99 -24.78 16.60
C ALA A 332 18.41 -25.72 15.53
N ARG A 333 17.19 -26.20 15.75
CA ARG A 333 16.50 -27.14 14.85
C ARG A 333 14.98 -27.08 14.99
N ILE A 334 14.29 -27.40 13.91
CA ILE A 334 12.84 -27.64 13.90
C ILE A 334 12.64 -29.15 14.07
N VAL A 335 11.83 -29.55 15.05
CA VAL A 335 11.51 -30.94 15.33
C VAL A 335 10.08 -31.25 14.91
N ASP A 336 9.86 -32.41 14.30
CA ASP A 336 8.53 -33.02 14.19
C ASP A 336 8.34 -33.91 15.42
N ARG A 337 7.31 -33.63 16.22
CA ARG A 337 7.01 -34.40 17.44
C ARG A 337 6.58 -35.84 17.12
N GLU A 338 6.02 -36.08 15.95
CA GLU A 338 5.64 -37.42 15.49
C GLU A 338 6.83 -38.20 14.91
N HIS A 339 7.79 -37.48 14.31
CA HIS A 339 8.97 -38.05 13.65
C HIS A 339 10.26 -37.32 14.08
N PRO A 340 10.72 -37.46 15.34
CA PRO A 340 11.86 -36.68 15.86
C PRO A 340 13.17 -36.89 15.11
N GLU A 341 13.32 -38.02 14.42
CA GLU A 341 14.47 -38.36 13.57
C GLU A 341 14.58 -37.47 12.32
N THR A 342 13.50 -36.83 11.89
CA THR A 342 13.49 -35.92 10.72
C THR A 342 13.75 -34.47 11.11
N ALA A 343 14.35 -34.23 12.28
CA ALA A 343 14.64 -32.88 12.76
C ALA A 343 15.52 -32.12 11.76
N LEU A 344 15.09 -30.91 11.42
CA LEU A 344 15.76 -30.06 10.44
C LEU A 344 16.67 -29.07 11.15
N ALA A 345 17.95 -29.11 10.82
CA ALA A 345 18.96 -28.17 11.29
C ALA A 345 19.75 -27.63 10.10
N ARG A 346 20.34 -26.44 10.27
CA ARG A 346 21.26 -25.91 9.26
C ARG A 346 22.57 -26.67 9.30
N ASP A 347 23.15 -26.93 8.13
CA ASP A 347 24.47 -27.54 8.02
C ASP A 347 25.54 -26.55 8.50
N THR A 348 26.17 -26.86 9.63
CA THR A 348 27.19 -26.01 10.25
C THR A 348 28.56 -26.13 9.59
N SER A 349 28.77 -27.11 8.70
CA SER A 349 29.98 -27.25 7.90
C SER A 349 30.01 -26.27 6.71
N ILE A 350 28.85 -25.75 6.32
CA ILE A 350 28.69 -24.80 5.22
C ILE A 350 28.59 -23.38 5.80
N PRO A 351 29.24 -22.35 5.20
CA PRO A 351 29.10 -20.97 5.65
C PRO A 351 27.64 -20.52 5.72
N TYR A 352 27.30 -19.68 6.71
CA TYR A 352 25.94 -19.16 6.90
C TYR A 352 25.32 -18.58 5.61
N SER A 353 26.14 -17.92 4.79
CA SER A 353 25.76 -17.29 3.53
C SER A 353 25.39 -18.28 2.43
N SER A 354 25.63 -19.58 2.61
CA SER A 354 25.40 -20.61 1.58
C SER A 354 24.65 -21.84 2.11
N ALA A 355 24.63 -22.04 3.42
CA ALA A 355 23.88 -23.15 4.03
C ALA A 355 22.37 -22.87 3.95
N ASP A 356 21.61 -23.89 3.52
CA ASP A 356 20.15 -23.85 3.54
C ASP A 356 19.62 -23.40 4.91
N ASP A 357 18.51 -22.68 4.89
CA ASP A 357 17.77 -22.28 6.07
C ASP A 357 16.42 -23.02 6.08
N TYR A 358 15.81 -23.11 7.24
CA TYR A 358 14.51 -23.75 7.42
C TYR A 358 13.61 -22.84 8.23
N ALA A 359 12.31 -22.89 7.97
CA ALA A 359 11.35 -22.06 8.66
C ALA A 359 10.06 -22.79 9.00
N LEU A 360 9.41 -22.33 10.05
CA LEU A 360 8.09 -22.71 10.49
C LEU A 360 7.14 -21.52 10.29
N VAL A 361 6.10 -21.74 9.52
CA VAL A 361 4.91 -20.89 9.47
C VAL A 361 3.81 -21.63 10.22
N ALA A 362 3.27 -21.04 11.29
CA ALA A 362 2.18 -21.66 12.03
C ALA A 362 1.07 -20.65 12.33
N ARG A 363 -0.17 -20.96 11.99
CA ARG A 363 -1.35 -20.16 12.34
C ARG A 363 -2.33 -21.00 13.14
N PHE A 364 -2.55 -20.65 14.40
CA PHE A 364 -3.40 -21.43 15.30
C PHE A 364 -4.06 -20.56 16.36
N ARG A 365 -5.14 -21.07 16.98
CA ARG A 365 -5.71 -20.44 18.19
C ARG A 365 -5.01 -20.99 19.44
N ASP A 366 -4.32 -20.11 20.16
CA ASP A 366 -3.70 -20.47 21.43
C ASP A 366 -4.75 -20.55 22.54
N ARG A 367 -4.74 -21.62 23.33
CA ARG A 367 -5.74 -21.86 24.39
C ARG A 367 -5.49 -21.03 25.65
N ASN A 368 -4.27 -20.53 25.86
CA ASN A 368 -3.92 -19.80 27.08
C ASN A 368 -4.22 -18.30 26.94
N THR A 369 -4.08 -17.75 25.74
CA THR A 369 -4.38 -16.33 25.45
C THR A 369 -5.71 -16.12 24.73
N ASP A 370 -6.40 -17.21 24.35
CA ASP A 370 -7.58 -17.23 23.47
C ASP A 370 -7.44 -16.34 22.22
N SER A 371 -6.22 -16.30 21.69
CA SER A 371 -5.85 -15.44 20.59
C SER A 371 -5.41 -16.25 19.38
N VAL A 372 -5.69 -15.72 18.20
CA VAL A 372 -5.11 -16.27 16.96
C VAL A 372 -3.65 -15.83 16.89
N VAL A 373 -2.76 -16.81 16.84
CA VAL A 373 -1.32 -16.63 16.73
C VAL A 373 -0.88 -17.01 15.33
N LEU A 374 -0.08 -16.14 14.70
CA LEU A 374 0.68 -16.44 13.48
C LEU A 374 2.17 -16.35 13.79
N VAL A 375 2.88 -17.45 13.64
CA VAL A 375 4.34 -17.55 13.78
C VAL A 375 4.96 -17.56 12.39
N LEU A 376 5.95 -16.69 12.19
CA LEU A 376 6.77 -16.58 10.98
C LEU A 376 8.24 -16.65 11.41
N ALA A 377 8.81 -17.85 11.45
CA ALA A 377 10.06 -18.07 12.17
C ALA A 377 11.02 -18.97 11.40
N GLY A 378 12.24 -18.48 11.16
CA GLY A 378 13.35 -19.28 10.63
C GLY A 378 14.28 -19.78 11.73
N LEU A 379 15.06 -20.82 11.41
CA LEU A 379 16.27 -21.16 12.17
C LEU A 379 17.31 -20.03 12.06
N GLY A 380 17.36 -19.38 10.90
CA GLY A 380 18.11 -18.15 10.67
C GLY A 380 17.24 -16.98 10.19
N ARG A 381 17.93 -15.89 9.86
CA ARG A 381 17.33 -14.64 9.38
C ARG A 381 16.73 -14.79 7.98
N ASN A 382 17.31 -15.64 7.14
CA ASN A 382 16.83 -15.88 5.79
C ASN A 382 15.55 -16.74 5.80
N GLY A 383 15.49 -17.75 6.68
CA GLY A 383 14.29 -18.53 6.93
C GLY A 383 13.13 -17.66 7.41
N THR A 384 13.40 -16.69 8.29
CA THR A 384 12.38 -15.76 8.80
C THR A 384 11.86 -14.84 7.68
N GLU A 385 12.74 -14.31 6.83
CA GLU A 385 12.32 -13.53 5.66
C GLU A 385 11.49 -14.36 4.68
N ALA A 386 11.89 -15.60 4.41
CA ALA A 386 11.18 -16.49 3.53
C ALA A 386 9.81 -16.88 4.07
N ALA A 387 9.67 -17.10 5.38
CA ALA A 387 8.39 -17.34 6.04
C ALA A 387 7.44 -16.15 5.86
N ALA A 388 7.93 -14.93 6.06
CA ALA A 388 7.14 -13.72 5.80
C ALA A 388 6.77 -13.60 4.31
N GLN A 389 7.71 -13.82 3.40
CA GLN A 389 7.44 -13.82 1.96
C GLN A 389 6.40 -14.86 1.54
N PHE A 390 6.44 -16.04 2.16
CA PHE A 390 5.50 -17.12 1.90
C PHE A 390 4.06 -16.67 2.19
N VAL A 391 3.80 -16.14 3.39
CA VAL A 391 2.45 -15.74 3.81
C VAL A 391 1.95 -14.43 3.17
N THR A 392 2.84 -13.58 2.67
CA THR A 392 2.46 -12.34 1.98
C THR A 392 2.46 -12.45 0.46
N SER A 393 2.61 -13.66 -0.09
CA SER A 393 2.64 -13.91 -1.53
C SER A 393 1.36 -14.63 -1.97
N PRO A 394 0.56 -14.03 -2.87
CA PRO A 394 -0.63 -14.70 -3.42
C PRO A 394 -0.29 -16.04 -4.08
N HIS A 395 0.87 -16.14 -4.73
CA HIS A 395 1.32 -17.36 -5.39
C HIS A 395 1.57 -18.49 -4.37
N TYR A 396 2.31 -18.23 -3.30
CA TYR A 396 2.61 -19.26 -2.29
C TYR A 396 1.38 -19.64 -1.47
N MET A 397 0.51 -18.68 -1.16
CA MET A 397 -0.77 -18.98 -0.50
C MET A 397 -1.69 -19.84 -1.37
N GLN A 398 -1.70 -19.61 -2.68
CA GLN A 398 -2.43 -20.45 -3.61
C GLN A 398 -1.89 -21.90 -3.61
N LEU A 399 -0.56 -22.07 -3.69
CA LEU A 399 0.07 -23.39 -3.59
C LEU A 399 -0.27 -24.11 -2.28
N LEU A 400 -0.27 -23.39 -1.15
CA LEU A 400 -0.68 -23.93 0.13
C LEU A 400 -2.14 -24.39 0.12
N ARG A 401 -3.05 -23.57 -0.41
CA ARG A 401 -4.49 -23.91 -0.50
C ARG A 401 -4.71 -25.15 -1.36
N ASP A 402 -4.01 -25.24 -2.49
CA ASP A 402 -4.09 -26.37 -3.40
C ASP A 402 -3.57 -27.67 -2.75
N GLN A 403 -2.53 -27.58 -1.92
CA GLN A 403 -1.98 -28.72 -1.18
C GLN A 403 -2.87 -29.15 0.01
N VAL A 404 -3.44 -28.20 0.75
CA VAL A 404 -4.26 -28.48 1.93
C VAL A 404 -5.65 -29.00 1.58
N GLY A 405 -6.25 -28.48 0.50
CA GLY A 405 -7.64 -28.73 0.15
C GLY A 405 -8.64 -28.10 1.12
N GLY A 406 -9.52 -27.24 0.61
CA GLY A 406 -10.59 -26.59 1.37
C GLY A 406 -10.24 -25.21 1.93
N ASP A 407 -11.11 -24.69 2.79
CA ASP A 407 -11.09 -23.31 3.30
C ASP A 407 -10.00 -23.12 4.37
N LEU A 408 -8.95 -22.38 4.04
CA LEU A 408 -7.87 -22.08 4.97
C LEU A 408 -8.34 -21.23 6.15
N ALA A 409 -9.47 -20.51 6.07
CA ALA A 409 -9.95 -19.68 7.17
C ALA A 409 -10.37 -20.48 8.41
N LYS A 410 -10.69 -21.77 8.26
CA LYS A 410 -11.30 -22.59 9.32
C LYS A 410 -10.35 -23.59 9.98
N LYS A 411 -9.11 -23.71 9.49
CA LYS A 411 -8.15 -24.73 9.94
C LYS A 411 -6.98 -24.09 10.68
N ASN A 412 -6.44 -24.73 11.69
CA ASN A 412 -5.09 -24.38 12.11
C ASN A 412 -4.10 -24.92 11.06
N VAL A 413 -2.97 -24.25 10.88
CA VAL A 413 -2.02 -24.56 9.81
C VAL A 413 -0.61 -24.51 10.34
N GLU A 414 0.19 -25.54 10.06
CA GLU A 414 1.64 -25.55 10.22
C GLU A 414 2.28 -25.89 8.87
N VAL A 415 3.29 -25.13 8.47
CA VAL A 415 4.04 -25.32 7.24
C VAL A 415 5.52 -25.24 7.58
N VAL A 416 6.25 -26.30 7.23
CA VAL A 416 7.71 -26.33 7.31
C VAL A 416 8.27 -26.01 5.94
N LEU A 417 9.14 -25.01 5.89
CA LEU A 417 9.75 -24.50 4.67
C LEU A 417 11.25 -24.82 4.64
N LYS A 418 11.76 -25.15 3.47
CA LYS A 418 13.19 -25.13 3.12
C LYS A 418 13.49 -23.90 2.30
N VAL A 419 14.63 -23.26 2.56
CA VAL A 419 15.02 -22.00 1.95
C VAL A 419 16.46 -22.10 1.49
N GLY A 420 16.67 -22.05 0.18
CA GLY A 420 18.01 -21.93 -0.40
C GLY A 420 18.63 -20.58 -0.04
N VAL A 421 19.89 -20.56 0.37
CA VAL A 421 20.63 -19.32 0.66
C VAL A 421 21.83 -19.23 -0.28
N ILE A 422 21.93 -18.13 -1.03
CA ILE A 422 23.03 -17.89 -1.97
C ILE A 422 23.65 -16.54 -1.66
N GLU A 423 24.92 -16.51 -1.29
CA GLU A 423 25.65 -15.29 -0.88
C GLU A 423 24.92 -14.48 0.21
N GLY A 424 24.24 -15.17 1.11
CA GLY A 424 23.47 -14.57 2.20
C GLY A 424 22.13 -13.96 1.78
N LYS A 425 21.73 -14.10 0.51
CA LYS A 425 20.41 -13.72 0.00
C LYS A 425 19.43 -14.86 0.16
N THR A 426 18.20 -14.50 0.51
CA THR A 426 17.09 -15.42 0.72
C THR A 426 16.53 -15.89 -0.62
N GLY A 427 16.55 -17.21 -0.87
CA GLY A 427 15.93 -17.83 -2.04
C GLY A 427 14.43 -18.07 -1.86
N ALA A 428 13.80 -18.68 -2.87
CA ALA A 428 12.39 -19.02 -2.83
C ALA A 428 12.10 -20.10 -1.76
N PRO A 429 11.06 -19.94 -0.92
CA PRO A 429 10.64 -20.98 0.01
C PRO A 429 10.04 -22.18 -0.73
N ALA A 430 10.48 -23.38 -0.35
CA ALA A 430 9.91 -24.65 -0.78
C ALA A 430 9.19 -25.32 0.40
N VAL A 431 7.96 -25.78 0.20
CA VAL A 431 7.18 -26.48 1.23
C VAL A 431 7.73 -27.90 1.40
N LEU A 432 8.18 -28.23 2.62
CA LEU A 432 8.61 -29.59 2.98
C LEU A 432 7.49 -30.41 3.59
N SER A 433 6.71 -29.80 4.46
CA SER A 433 5.62 -30.47 5.17
C SER A 433 4.51 -29.49 5.50
N VAL A 434 3.28 -29.99 5.51
CA VAL A 434 2.08 -29.25 5.87
C VAL A 434 1.26 -30.09 6.83
N HIS A 435 0.82 -29.49 7.93
CA HIS A 435 -0.10 -30.09 8.88
C HIS A 435 -1.26 -29.13 9.14
N VAL A 436 -2.48 -29.66 9.16
CA VAL A 436 -3.70 -28.88 9.42
C VAL A 436 -4.64 -29.65 10.32
N TRP A 437 -5.37 -28.95 11.20
CA TRP A 437 -6.36 -29.55 12.11
C TRP A 437 -7.49 -28.59 12.47
#